data_AF-A0A7Y2H0W8-F1
#
_entry.id   AF-A0A7Y2H0W8-F1
#
_cell.length_a   1.000
_cell.length_b   1.000
_cell.length_c   1.000
_cell.angle_alpha   90.00
_cell.angle_beta   90.00
_cell.angle_gamma   90.00
#
_symmetry.space_group_name_H-M   'P 1'
#
loop_
_entity.id
_entity.type
_entity.pdbx_description
1 polymer ?
#
loop_
_entity_poly.entity_id
_entity_poly.type
_entity_poly.pdbx_seq_one_letter_code
_entity_poly.pdbx_strand_id
1 'polypeptide(L)'
;EHAFVGHNEKEARALIKRSLQQQNVPKFEVQLHPGESAGVPNLTLHLEETPSKPLIWNLAWVEGGLETKVKAGENQGRRLHHENVVREYLARRVEGVADASATLRVPSEANPQNLKLISWLHDPSTGKVLSATSVPVSTYLGNP
;
A
#
# COMPACT_ATOMS: atom_id res chain seq x y z
N GLU A 1 -14.67 15.76 3.55
CA GLU A 1 -14.33 14.72 2.56
C GLU A 1 -15.57 14.30 1.79
N HIS A 2 -15.43 13.90 0.53
CA HIS A 2 -16.50 13.28 -0.25
C HIS A 2 -16.16 11.81 -0.42
N ALA A 3 -16.85 10.95 0.33
CA ALA A 3 -16.93 9.54 -0.02
C ALA A 3 -17.82 9.37 -1.26
N PHE A 4 -17.49 8.40 -2.10
CA PHE A 4 -18.28 8.06 -3.29
C PHE A 4 -18.54 6.56 -3.32
N VAL A 5 -19.51 6.14 -4.12
CA VAL A 5 -19.85 4.71 -4.22
C VAL A 5 -18.80 3.99 -5.07
N GLY A 6 -18.22 2.91 -4.56
CA GLY A 6 -17.09 2.22 -5.20
C GLY A 6 -17.32 1.70 -6.62
N HIS A 7 -18.56 1.56 -7.08
CA HIS A 7 -18.87 1.17 -8.47
C HIS A 7 -18.85 2.36 -9.45
N ASN A 8 -18.78 3.61 -8.97
CA ASN A 8 -18.78 4.80 -9.82
C ASN A 8 -17.37 5.13 -10.29
N GLU A 9 -16.90 4.39 -11.29
CA GLU A 9 -15.57 4.55 -11.88
C GLU A 9 -15.30 5.98 -12.37
N LYS A 10 -16.30 6.63 -12.99
CA LYS A 10 -16.16 7.98 -13.54
C LYS A 10 -15.84 9.00 -12.46
N GLU A 11 -16.56 8.94 -11.35
CA GLU A 11 -16.33 9.80 -10.20
C GLU A 11 -14.97 9.51 -9.54
N ALA A 12 -14.63 8.23 -9.36
CA ALA A 12 -13.33 7.82 -8.84
C ALA A 12 -12.16 8.41 -9.66
N ARG A 13 -12.22 8.26 -10.99
CA ARG A 13 -11.19 8.78 -11.91
C ARG A 13 -11.11 10.30 -11.90
N ALA A 14 -12.25 10.98 -11.83
CA ALA A 14 -12.30 12.44 -11.75
C ALA A 14 -11.63 12.95 -10.45
N LEU A 15 -11.90 12.30 -9.32
CA LEU A 15 -11.29 12.63 -8.04
C LEU A 15 -9.78 12.36 -8.03
N ILE A 16 -9.33 11.23 -8.56
CA ILE A 16 -7.88 10.93 -8.70
C ILE A 16 -7.21 12.01 -9.55
N LYS A 17 -7.77 12.35 -10.72
CA LYS A 17 -7.22 13.39 -11.61
C LYS A 17 -7.11 14.75 -10.90
N ARG A 18 -8.13 15.12 -10.12
CA ARG A 18 -8.11 16.35 -9.34
C ARG A 18 -7.04 16.31 -8.24
N SER A 19 -6.87 15.19 -7.55
CA SER A 19 -5.84 15.03 -6.52
C SER A 19 -4.43 15.11 -7.08
N LEU A 20 -4.20 14.60 -8.31
CA LEU A 20 -2.91 14.70 -8.99
C LEU A 20 -2.49 16.13 -9.36
N GLN A 21 -3.42 17.09 -9.34
CA GLN A 21 -3.12 18.51 -9.60
C GLN A 21 -2.71 19.27 -8.33
N GLN A 22 -2.69 18.62 -7.17
CA GLN A 22 -2.32 19.25 -5.91
C GLN A 22 -0.80 19.51 -5.87
N GLN A 23 -0.44 20.71 -5.43
CA GLN A 23 0.96 21.09 -5.23
C GLN A 23 1.39 20.76 -3.80
N ASN A 24 2.71 20.69 -3.58
CA ASN A 24 3.34 20.49 -2.25
C ASN A 24 2.94 19.18 -1.55
N VAL A 25 2.83 18.10 -2.32
CA VAL A 25 2.70 16.75 -1.75
C VAL A 25 4.11 16.21 -1.40
N PRO A 26 4.30 15.59 -0.22
CA PRO A 26 5.56 14.96 0.13
C PRO A 26 5.86 13.85 -0.86
N LYS A 27 7.00 13.95 -1.52
CA LYS A 27 7.52 12.89 -2.38
C LYS A 27 8.40 11.96 -1.55
N PHE A 28 8.29 10.67 -1.84
CA PHE A 28 9.02 9.67 -1.10
C PHE A 28 9.34 8.46 -1.94
N GLU A 29 10.39 7.75 -1.52
CA GLU A 29 10.75 6.44 -2.01
C GLU A 29 10.64 5.42 -0.87
N VAL A 30 10.25 4.18 -1.21
CA VAL A 30 10.37 3.05 -0.30
C VAL A 30 11.24 1.99 -0.92
N GLN A 31 12.21 1.52 -0.14
CA GLN A 31 13.10 0.44 -0.52
C GLN A 31 12.89 -0.76 0.41
N LEU A 32 13.01 -1.95 -0.16
CA LEU A 32 12.92 -3.22 0.54
C LEU A 32 14.33 -3.78 0.65
N HIS A 33 14.80 -3.98 1.87
CA HIS A 33 16.10 -4.55 2.18
C HIS A 33 15.96 -5.90 2.89
N PRO A 34 16.89 -6.84 2.69
CA PRO A 34 16.99 -8.04 3.52
C PRO A 34 16.97 -7.68 5.00
N GLY A 35 16.06 -8.29 5.75
CA GLY A 35 16.05 -8.16 7.21
C GLY A 35 16.85 -9.26 7.89
N GLU A 36 17.03 -9.13 9.20
CA GLU A 36 17.78 -10.10 10.01
C GLU A 36 17.08 -11.47 10.11
N SER A 37 15.77 -11.51 9.86
CA SER A 37 14.94 -12.72 9.90
C SER A 37 14.37 -13.03 8.52
N ALA A 38 14.40 -14.32 8.16
CA ALA A 38 13.80 -14.80 6.92
C ALA A 38 12.30 -14.40 6.84
N GLY A 39 11.89 -13.87 5.68
CA GLY A 39 10.51 -13.42 5.45
C GLY A 39 10.12 -12.12 6.16
N VAL A 40 11.06 -11.41 6.80
CA VAL A 40 10.80 -10.13 7.47
C VAL A 40 11.75 -9.07 6.92
N PRO A 41 11.45 -8.43 5.77
CA PRO A 41 12.29 -7.39 5.20
C PRO A 41 12.34 -6.14 6.09
N ASN A 42 13.45 -5.41 5.98
CA ASN A 42 13.55 -4.04 6.48
C ASN A 42 13.12 -3.07 5.37
N LEU A 43 12.12 -2.25 5.66
CA LEU A 43 11.54 -1.27 4.76
C LEU A 43 12.10 0.09 5.15
N THR A 44 12.67 0.82 4.20
CA THR A 44 13.14 2.19 4.44
C THR A 44 12.34 3.17 3.62
N LEU A 45 11.79 4.18 4.30
CA LEU A 45 11.20 5.37 3.73
C LEU A 45 12.28 6.44 3.62
N HIS A 46 12.37 7.07 2.45
CA HIS A 46 13.14 8.30 2.25
C HIS A 46 12.21 9.39 1.71
N LEU A 47 12.11 10.52 2.43
CA LEU A 47 11.37 11.71 2.02
C LEU A 47 12.33 12.71 1.36
N GLU A 48 11.92 13.33 0.25
CA GLU A 48 12.72 14.40 -0.39
C GLU A 48 12.97 15.58 0.57
N GLU A 49 12.04 15.84 1.49
CA GLU A 49 12.12 16.89 2.48
C GLU A 49 11.59 16.42 3.84
N THR A 50 12.20 16.89 4.94
CA THR A 50 11.70 16.63 6.29
C THR A 50 10.31 17.27 6.45
N PRO A 51 9.29 16.49 6.85
CA PRO A 51 7.93 17.00 6.92
C PRO A 51 7.78 17.98 8.10
N SER A 52 7.20 19.14 7.83
CA SER A 52 6.93 20.18 8.85
C SER A 52 5.79 19.82 9.80
N LYS A 53 5.03 18.78 9.46
CA LYS A 53 3.94 18.22 10.27
C LYS A 53 4.09 16.70 10.35
N PRO A 54 3.56 16.07 11.41
CA PRO A 54 3.55 14.62 11.51
C PRO A 54 2.74 13.98 10.38
N LEU A 55 3.24 12.86 9.85
CA LEU A 55 2.55 12.02 8.87
C LEU A 55 2.39 10.61 9.43
N ILE A 56 1.46 9.85 8.84
CA ILE A 56 1.36 8.41 9.05
C ILE A 56 1.86 7.72 7.78
N TRP A 57 2.92 6.94 7.93
CA TRP A 57 3.44 6.03 6.91
C TRP A 57 2.76 4.68 7.05
N ASN A 58 2.05 4.28 6.01
CA ASN A 58 1.26 3.06 5.97
C ASN A 58 1.89 2.11 4.96
N LEU A 59 1.88 0.83 5.31
CA LEU A 59 2.51 -0.25 4.56
C LEU A 59 1.52 -1.41 4.51
N ALA A 60 1.23 -1.90 3.31
CA ALA A 60 0.35 -3.05 3.11
C ALA A 60 0.96 -4.03 2.12
N TRP A 61 1.08 -5.28 2.50
CA TRP A 61 1.26 -6.37 1.55
C TRP A 61 -0.09 -6.66 0.90
N VAL A 62 -0.17 -6.54 -0.43
CA VAL A 62 -1.40 -6.82 -1.18
C VAL A 62 -1.16 -7.87 -2.24
N GLU A 63 -2.11 -8.78 -2.38
CA GLU A 63 -2.06 -9.89 -3.32
C GLU A 63 -3.16 -9.79 -4.37
N GLY A 64 -2.77 -9.97 -5.64
CA GLY A 64 -3.68 -10.02 -6.79
C GLY A 64 -4.03 -11.44 -7.24
N GLY A 65 -4.96 -11.57 -8.18
CA GLY A 65 -5.31 -12.84 -8.81
C GLY A 65 -5.91 -13.90 -7.87
N LEU A 66 -6.48 -13.49 -6.73
CA LEU A 66 -7.12 -14.43 -5.81
C LEU A 66 -8.51 -14.81 -6.32
N GLU A 67 -8.89 -16.07 -6.11
CA GLU A 67 -10.18 -16.58 -6.56
C GLU A 67 -10.96 -17.27 -5.45
N THR A 68 -12.26 -16.98 -5.39
CA THR A 68 -13.19 -17.65 -4.47
C THR A 68 -14.30 -18.34 -5.25
N LYS A 69 -14.47 -19.65 -5.03
CA LYS A 69 -15.68 -20.38 -5.48
C LYS A 69 -16.76 -20.28 -4.41
N VAL A 70 -17.82 -19.55 -4.71
CA VAL A 70 -18.91 -19.29 -3.75
C VAL A 70 -19.79 -20.54 -3.63
N LYS A 71 -19.87 -21.10 -2.42
CA LYS A 71 -20.56 -22.37 -2.16
C LYS A 71 -22.07 -22.23 -1.89
N ALA A 72 -22.55 -21.06 -1.48
CA ALA A 72 -23.94 -20.81 -1.12
C ALA A 72 -24.30 -19.31 -1.21
N GLY A 73 -25.60 -18.99 -1.21
CA GLY A 73 -26.13 -17.63 -1.22
C GLY A 73 -26.40 -17.08 -2.63
N GLU A 74 -26.68 -15.78 -2.74
CA GLU A 74 -27.04 -15.10 -4.00
C GLU A 74 -25.99 -15.29 -5.11
N ASN A 75 -24.72 -15.42 -4.73
CA ASN A 75 -23.60 -15.65 -5.64
C ASN A 75 -23.22 -17.12 -5.80
N GLN A 76 -24.03 -18.07 -5.32
CA GLN A 76 -23.72 -19.51 -5.39
C GLN A 76 -23.36 -19.95 -6.81
N GLY A 77 -22.30 -20.76 -6.91
CA GLY A 77 -21.82 -21.29 -8.18
C GLY A 77 -20.95 -20.32 -8.97
N ARG A 78 -20.87 -19.04 -8.57
CA ARG A 78 -19.98 -18.06 -9.20
C ARG A 78 -18.55 -18.21 -8.69
N ARG A 79 -17.62 -17.87 -9.57
CA ARG A 79 -16.20 -17.64 -9.27
C ARG A 79 -16.00 -16.13 -9.16
N LEU A 80 -15.50 -15.67 -8.02
CA LEU A 80 -15.17 -14.27 -7.77
C LEU A 80 -13.66 -14.10 -7.90
N HIS A 81 -13.24 -13.08 -8.63
CA HIS A 81 -11.84 -12.68 -8.75
C HIS A 81 -11.59 -11.46 -7.86
N HIS A 82 -10.50 -11.46 -7.11
CA HIS A 82 -10.14 -10.41 -6.18
C HIS A 82 -8.75 -9.87 -6.54
N GLU A 83 -8.64 -8.55 -6.55
CA GLU A 83 -7.40 -7.83 -6.81
C GLU A 83 -7.02 -6.97 -5.60
N ASN A 84 -5.72 -6.83 -5.34
CA ASN A 84 -5.16 -6.03 -4.26
C ASN A 84 -5.72 -6.36 -2.87
N VAL A 85 -5.90 -7.65 -2.55
CA VAL A 85 -6.34 -8.09 -1.23
C VAL A 85 -5.22 -7.83 -0.22
N VAL A 86 -5.48 -7.00 0.80
CA VAL A 86 -4.53 -6.75 1.89
C VAL A 86 -4.33 -8.02 2.68
N ARG A 87 -3.09 -8.47 2.77
CA ARG A 87 -2.67 -9.70 3.48
C ARG A 87 -2.07 -9.38 4.85
N GLU A 88 -1.38 -8.24 4.95
CA GLU A 88 -0.71 -7.79 6.17
C GLU A 88 -0.55 -6.26 6.10
N TYR A 89 -0.60 -5.58 7.26
CA TYR A 89 -0.65 -4.12 7.32
C TYR A 89 0.06 -3.54 8.55
N LEU A 90 0.76 -2.43 8.35
CA LEU A 90 1.40 -1.65 9.40
C LEU A 90 1.23 -0.15 9.15
N ALA A 91 1.04 0.61 10.23
CA ALA A 91 1.13 2.06 10.23
C ALA A 91 2.17 2.54 11.23
N ARG A 92 2.98 3.52 10.83
CA ARG A 92 4.02 4.15 11.64
C ARG A 92 3.92 5.66 11.54
N ARG A 93 3.95 6.34 12.68
CA ARG A 93 4.06 7.81 12.71
C ARG A 93 5.48 8.23 12.32
N VAL A 94 5.59 9.23 11.44
CA VAL A 94 6.86 9.86 11.05
C VAL A 94 6.77 11.36 11.31
N GLU A 95 7.78 11.91 12.00
CA GLU A 95 7.76 13.30 12.47
C GLU A 95 9.21 13.78 12.65
N GLY A 96 9.53 14.96 12.12
CA GLY A 96 10.84 15.59 12.31
C GLY A 96 12.02 14.86 11.67
N VAL A 97 11.77 13.87 10.82
CA VAL A 97 12.81 13.08 10.11
C VAL A 97 12.45 12.90 8.64
N ALA A 98 13.46 12.91 7.77
CA ALA A 98 13.30 12.57 6.35
C ALA A 98 13.36 11.05 6.11
N ASP A 99 14.05 10.33 6.98
CA ASP A 99 14.25 8.88 6.87
C ASP A 99 13.53 8.14 8.00
N ALA A 100 12.88 7.04 7.66
CA ALA A 100 12.27 6.14 8.64
C ALA A 100 12.43 4.68 8.19
N SER A 101 12.47 3.75 9.14
CA SER A 101 12.49 2.32 8.85
C SER A 101 11.26 1.62 9.41
N ALA A 102 10.93 0.43 8.94
CA ALA A 102 9.90 -0.42 9.49
C ALA A 102 10.15 -1.87 9.09
N THR A 103 9.57 -2.82 9.81
CA THR A 103 9.57 -4.23 9.41
C THR A 103 8.13 -4.68 9.24
N LEU A 104 7.86 -5.38 8.14
CA LEU A 104 6.54 -5.95 7.87
C LEU A 104 6.73 -7.36 7.31
N ARG A 105 6.26 -8.36 8.05
CA ARG A 105 6.39 -9.77 7.66
C ARG A 105 5.71 -10.01 6.32
N VAL A 106 6.41 -10.67 5.41
CA VAL A 106 5.84 -11.16 4.16
C VAL A 106 4.91 -12.35 4.51
N PRO A 107 3.63 -12.32 4.12
CA PRO A 107 2.72 -13.43 4.38
C PRO A 107 3.21 -14.72 3.71
N SER A 108 3.46 -15.76 4.51
CA SER A 108 4.06 -17.01 4.05
C SER A 108 3.22 -17.78 3.03
N GLU A 109 1.91 -17.57 3.06
CA GLU A 109 0.92 -18.24 2.24
C GLU A 109 0.57 -17.48 0.96
N ALA A 110 1.07 -16.26 0.80
CA ALA A 110 0.84 -15.45 -0.40
C ALA A 110 1.73 -15.91 -1.54
N ASN A 111 1.21 -15.86 -2.77
CA ASN A 111 2.02 -16.09 -3.97
C ASN A 111 2.93 -14.88 -4.23
N PRO A 112 4.27 -15.02 -4.19
CA PRO A 112 5.16 -13.90 -4.40
C PRO A 112 5.06 -13.24 -5.77
N GLN A 113 4.63 -13.97 -6.81
CA GLN A 113 4.46 -13.40 -8.15
C GLN A 113 3.29 -12.40 -8.21
N ASN A 114 2.33 -12.53 -7.30
CA ASN A 114 1.13 -11.70 -7.23
C ASN A 114 1.16 -10.71 -6.06
N LEU A 115 2.25 -10.71 -5.28
CA LEU A 115 2.39 -9.93 -4.06
C LEU A 115 3.18 -8.65 -4.32
N LYS A 116 2.67 -7.53 -3.82
CA LYS A 116 3.36 -6.24 -3.84
C LYS A 116 3.14 -5.48 -2.54
N LEU A 117 4.08 -4.60 -2.21
CA LEU A 117 3.94 -3.62 -1.15
C LEU A 117 3.22 -2.40 -1.72
N ILE A 118 2.18 -1.93 -1.05
CA ILE A 118 1.64 -0.59 -1.22
C ILE A 118 2.08 0.24 -0.01
N SER A 119 2.71 1.38 -0.28
CA SER A 119 3.12 2.33 0.75
C SER A 119 2.45 3.66 0.49
N TRP A 120 1.95 4.33 1.53
CA TRP A 120 1.38 5.67 1.39
C TRP A 120 1.54 6.51 2.66
N LEU A 121 1.62 7.81 2.45
CA LEU A 121 1.62 8.82 3.51
C LEU A 121 0.23 9.46 3.60
N HIS A 122 -0.28 9.62 4.81
CA HIS A 122 -1.47 10.44 5.03
C HIS A 122 -1.29 11.44 6.17
N ASP A 123 -2.04 12.53 6.10
CA ASP A 123 -2.15 13.52 7.17
C ASP A 123 -3.07 12.99 8.28
N PRO A 124 -2.57 12.76 9.51
CA PRO A 124 -3.36 12.19 10.60
C PRO A 124 -4.52 13.06 11.05
N SER A 125 -4.47 14.38 10.79
CA SER A 125 -5.52 15.31 11.20
C SER A 125 -6.71 15.31 10.24
N THR A 126 -6.46 15.02 8.97
CA THR A 126 -7.47 15.08 7.90
C THR A 126 -7.81 13.72 7.31
N GLY A 127 -7.02 12.68 7.58
CA GLY A 127 -7.13 11.36 6.94
C GLY A 127 -6.68 11.34 5.47
N LYS A 128 -6.30 12.50 4.91
CA LYS A 128 -6.02 12.65 3.49
C LYS A 128 -4.72 11.94 3.11
N VAL A 129 -4.81 11.03 2.13
CA VAL A 129 -3.63 10.46 1.47
C VAL A 129 -2.91 11.55 0.67
N LEU A 130 -1.62 11.73 0.94
CA LEU A 130 -0.79 12.77 0.34
C LEU A 130 0.04 12.23 -0.83
N SER A 131 0.54 11.01 -0.69
CA SER A 131 1.34 10.33 -1.71
C SER A 131 1.30 8.83 -1.48
N ALA A 132 1.51 8.06 -2.55
CA ALA A 132 1.52 6.61 -2.52
C ALA A 132 2.50 6.05 -3.56
N THR A 133 3.03 4.87 -3.30
CA THR A 133 3.87 4.09 -4.22
C THR A 133 3.58 2.60 -4.08
N SER A 134 4.01 1.82 -5.06
CA SER A 134 3.91 0.37 -5.03
C SER A 134 5.23 -0.28 -5.45
N VAL A 135 5.66 -1.30 -4.72
CA VAL A 135 6.89 -2.05 -5.01
C VAL A 135 6.58 -3.55 -5.11
N PRO A 136 6.83 -4.21 -6.25
CA PRO A 136 6.68 -5.67 -6.36
C PRO A 136 7.60 -6.40 -5.37
N VAL A 137 7.13 -7.49 -4.75
CA VAL A 137 7.99 -8.27 -3.85
C VAL A 137 9.11 -9.00 -4.61
N SER A 138 8.94 -9.23 -5.92
CA SER A 138 9.99 -9.81 -6.77
C SER A 138 11.25 -8.97 -6.82
N THR A 139 11.15 -7.66 -6.62
CA THR A 139 12.31 -6.76 -6.46
C THR A 139 13.16 -7.13 -5.24
N TYR A 140 12.57 -7.77 -4.22
CA TYR A 140 13.22 -8.19 -2.99
C TYR A 140 13.74 -9.64 -3.04
N LEU A 141 12.99 -10.56 -3.64
CA LEU A 141 13.32 -12.00 -3.59
C LEU A 141 14.49 -12.42 -4.49
N GLY A 142 15.01 -11.50 -5.33
CA GLY A 142 15.89 -11.87 -6.44
C GLY A 142 15.11 -12.64 -7.50
N ASN A 143 15.44 -12.46 -8.77
CA ASN A 143 15.06 -13.48 -9.74
C ASN A 143 15.71 -14.81 -9.31
N PRO A 144 15.01 -15.95 -9.39
CA PRO A 144 15.68 -17.24 -9.25
C PRO A 144 16.81 -17.40 -10.27
#